data_AF-A0A899GA40-F1
#
_entry.id   AF-A0A899GA40-F1
#
_cell.length_a   1.000
_cell.length_b   1.000
_cell.length_c   1.000
_cell.angle_alpha   90.00
_cell.angle_beta   90.00
_cell.angle_gamma   90.00
#
_symmetry.space_group_name_H-M   'P 1'
#
loop_
_entity.id
_entity.type
_entity.pdbx_description
1 polymer ?
#
loop_
_entity_poly.entity_id
_entity_poly.type
_entity_poly.pdbx_seq_one_letter_code
_entity_poly.pdbx_strand_id
1 'polypeptide(L)'
;MEYDGASPSEILLNACHKENPYLLNQILDDPSTDICLINNSRDGVGNTALHLCVQYGSIACLNILLDVKNLEINSKNFLEENTPLHKAVEYQYKDKDIALEMVESLIDAGADPRIKNKMKQKPIDLVNQRHSSIRDLLKRAELVYFTNKNDIQSTDNESETFSSDS
;
A
#
# COMPACT_ATOMS: atom_id res chain seq x y z
N MET A 1 -23.83 16.97 12.28
CA MET A 1 -22.72 16.33 12.99
C MET A 1 -21.59 17.35 13.01
N GLU A 2 -21.23 17.83 14.19
CA GLU A 2 -20.31 18.95 14.40
C GLU A 2 -18.87 18.50 14.19
N TYR A 3 -18.28 18.89 13.07
CA TYR A 3 -16.83 18.96 12.87
C TYR A 3 -16.40 20.42 12.88
N ASP A 4 -16.80 21.15 13.93
CA ASP A 4 -16.55 22.58 14.03
C ASP A 4 -15.04 22.80 14.26
N GLY A 5 -14.31 23.06 13.16
CA GLY A 5 -12.88 23.39 13.16
C GLY A 5 -11.91 22.29 12.68
N ALA A 6 -12.35 21.06 12.41
CA ALA A 6 -11.46 20.03 11.85
C ALA A 6 -11.30 20.21 10.34
N SER A 7 -10.07 20.14 9.85
CA SER A 7 -9.79 20.20 8.42
C SER A 7 -10.31 18.95 7.69
N PRO A 8 -10.63 19.02 6.39
CA PRO A 8 -11.06 17.84 5.61
C PRO A 8 -10.07 16.67 5.71
N SER A 9 -8.77 16.95 5.77
CA SER A 9 -7.73 15.95 5.99
C SER A 9 -7.85 15.25 7.33
N GLU A 10 -8.08 15.99 8.42
CA GLU A 10 -8.23 15.40 9.75
C GLU A 10 -9.50 14.55 9.85
N ILE A 11 -10.60 14.99 9.22
CA ILE A 11 -11.85 14.22 9.21
C ILE A 11 -11.64 12.90 8.46
N LEU A 12 -11.00 12.94 7.28
CA LEU A 12 -10.66 11.74 6.50
C LEU A 12 -9.78 10.77 7.30
N LEU A 13 -8.70 11.26 7.89
CA LEU A 13 -7.77 10.44 8.67
C LEU A 13 -8.45 9.86 9.91
N ASN A 14 -9.32 10.64 10.57
CA ASN A 14 -10.08 10.16 11.73
C ASN A 14 -11.10 9.08 11.34
N ALA A 15 -11.76 9.19 10.17
CA ALA A 15 -12.65 8.14 9.67
C ALA A 15 -11.91 6.80 9.50
N CYS A 16 -10.70 6.85 8.95
CA CYS A 16 -9.82 5.68 8.78
C CYS A 16 -9.35 5.13 10.13
N HIS A 17 -8.91 6.01 11.03
CA HIS A 17 -8.44 5.63 12.37
C HIS A 17 -9.54 4.98 13.22
N LYS A 18 -10.80 5.36 13.06
CA LYS A 18 -11.93 4.92 13.89
C LYS A 18 -12.76 3.78 13.29
N GLU A 19 -12.35 3.21 12.15
CA GLU A 19 -13.15 2.23 11.38
C GLU A 19 -14.58 2.74 11.17
N ASN A 20 -14.69 3.96 10.61
CA ASN A 20 -15.97 4.59 10.30
C ASN A 20 -16.21 4.64 8.78
N PRO A 21 -16.63 3.52 8.15
CA PRO A 21 -16.83 3.44 6.72
C PRO A 21 -17.98 4.33 6.24
N TYR A 22 -18.98 4.59 7.09
CA TYR A 22 -20.08 5.48 6.76
C TYR A 22 -19.59 6.91 6.54
N LEU A 23 -18.83 7.45 7.49
CA LEU A 23 -18.24 8.79 7.36
C LEU A 23 -17.27 8.85 6.18
N LEU A 24 -16.47 7.80 5.98
CA LEU A 24 -15.55 7.73 4.85
C LEU A 24 -16.31 7.83 3.53
N ASN A 25 -17.37 7.04 3.32
CA ASN A 25 -18.20 7.14 2.11
C ASN A 25 -18.82 8.53 1.96
N GLN A 26 -19.30 9.15 3.04
CA GLN A 26 -19.81 10.52 2.97
C GLN A 26 -18.77 11.52 2.46
N ILE A 27 -17.49 11.36 2.84
CA ILE A 27 -16.39 12.21 2.36
C ILE A 27 -16.11 11.92 0.88
N LEU A 28 -16.06 10.64 0.48
CA LEU A 28 -15.73 10.23 -0.88
C LEU A 28 -16.84 10.55 -1.89
N ASP A 29 -18.10 10.54 -1.45
CA ASP A 29 -19.27 10.89 -2.26
C ASP A 29 -19.41 12.42 -2.44
N ASP A 30 -18.71 13.23 -1.65
CA ASP A 30 -18.72 14.68 -1.80
C ASP A 30 -18.00 15.08 -3.10
N PRO A 31 -18.67 15.75 -4.05
CA PRO A 31 -18.06 16.17 -5.32
C PRO A 31 -16.88 17.14 -5.17
N SER A 32 -16.71 17.75 -4.00
CA SER A 32 -15.57 18.61 -3.69
C SER A 32 -14.32 17.85 -3.25
N THR A 33 -14.45 16.55 -2.93
CA THR A 33 -13.32 15.69 -2.57
C THR A 33 -12.51 15.32 -3.80
N ASP A 34 -11.33 15.91 -3.92
CA ASP A 34 -10.34 15.54 -4.93
C ASP A 34 -9.42 14.43 -4.42
N ILE A 35 -8.93 13.58 -5.33
CA ILE A 35 -7.94 12.53 -5.04
C ILE A 35 -6.67 13.11 -4.39
N CYS A 36 -6.32 14.37 -4.70
CA CYS A 36 -5.21 15.08 -4.07
C CYS A 36 -5.39 15.21 -2.55
N LEU A 37 -6.62 15.40 -2.06
CA LEU A 37 -6.89 15.44 -0.63
C LEU A 37 -6.54 14.10 0.01
N ILE A 38 -6.97 13.00 -0.61
CA ILE A 38 -6.77 11.64 -0.08
C ILE A 38 -5.28 11.27 -0.09
N ASN A 39 -4.59 11.49 -1.21
CA ASN A 39 -3.18 11.12 -1.37
C ASN A 39 -2.22 11.96 -0.51
N ASN A 40 -2.56 13.22 -0.23
CA ASN A 40 -1.68 14.13 0.52
C ASN A 40 -2.03 14.26 2.01
N SER A 41 -3.19 13.76 2.45
CA SER A 41 -3.58 13.80 3.87
C SER A 41 -2.67 12.89 4.69
N ARG A 42 -2.04 13.47 5.72
CA ARG A 42 -1.09 12.78 6.60
C ARG A 42 -1.26 13.21 8.05
N ASP A 43 -1.06 12.27 8.97
CA ASP A 43 -0.97 12.58 10.40
C ASP A 43 0.41 13.18 10.76
N GLY A 44 0.63 13.46 12.05
CA GLY A 44 1.87 14.06 12.54
C GLY A 44 3.15 13.23 12.33
N VAL A 45 3.05 11.94 12.02
CA VAL A 45 4.19 11.07 11.70
C VAL A 45 4.25 10.68 10.22
N GLY A 46 3.40 11.30 9.40
CA GLY A 46 3.36 11.10 7.96
C GLY A 46 2.53 9.89 7.52
N ASN A 47 1.73 9.27 8.38
CA ASN A 47 0.84 8.18 7.96
C ASN A 47 -0.29 8.73 7.09
N THR A 48 -0.45 8.14 5.90
CA THR A 48 -1.61 8.39 5.02
C THR A 48 -2.86 7.65 5.51
N ALA A 49 -4.00 7.89 4.88
CA ALA A 49 -5.24 7.18 5.16
C ALA A 49 -5.07 5.64 5.16
N LEU A 50 -4.38 5.08 4.16
CA LEU A 50 -4.08 3.65 4.08
C LEU A 50 -3.23 3.15 5.26
N HIS A 51 -2.23 3.92 5.70
CA HIS A 51 -1.42 3.55 6.87
C HIS A 51 -2.28 3.46 8.14
N LEU A 52 -3.19 4.41 8.34
CA LEU A 52 -4.08 4.40 9.48
C LEU A 52 -5.01 3.19 9.42
N CYS A 53 -5.61 2.90 8.25
CA CYS A 53 -6.45 1.72 8.12
C CYS A 53 -5.72 0.45 8.54
N VAL A 54 -4.50 0.21 8.04
CA VAL A 54 -3.76 -1.00 8.39
C VAL A 54 -3.23 -1.01 9.81
N GLN A 55 -2.84 0.15 10.35
CA GLN A 55 -2.31 0.26 11.72
C GLN A 55 -3.37 -0.08 12.77
N TYR A 56 -4.62 0.28 12.49
CA TYR A 56 -5.76 0.12 13.39
C TYR A 56 -6.64 -1.09 13.05
N GLY A 57 -6.41 -1.76 11.91
CA GLY A 57 -7.22 -2.91 11.48
C GLY A 57 -8.59 -2.48 10.94
N SER A 58 -8.67 -1.29 10.36
CA SER A 58 -9.87 -0.70 9.80
C SER A 58 -10.13 -1.24 8.39
N ILE A 59 -10.56 -2.51 8.32
CA ILE A 59 -10.68 -3.28 7.07
C ILE A 59 -11.74 -2.71 6.12
N ALA A 60 -12.89 -2.31 6.65
CA ALA A 60 -13.95 -1.75 5.81
C ALA A 60 -13.49 -0.43 5.18
N CYS A 61 -12.84 0.45 5.97
CA CYS A 61 -12.26 1.67 5.45
C CYS A 61 -11.11 1.39 4.47
N LEU A 62 -10.28 0.38 4.72
CA LEU A 62 -9.20 -0.02 3.82
C LEU A 62 -9.75 -0.38 2.44
N ASN A 63 -10.73 -1.29 2.38
CA ASN A 63 -11.30 -1.77 1.14
C ASN A 63 -11.99 -0.63 0.35
N ILE A 64 -12.74 0.24 1.05
CA ILE A 64 -13.34 1.43 0.42
C ILE A 64 -12.27 2.33 -0.22
N LEU A 65 -11.16 2.59 0.48
CA LEU A 65 -10.09 3.40 -0.08
C LEU A 65 -9.45 2.73 -1.30
N LEU A 66 -9.18 1.42 -1.24
CA LEU A 66 -8.52 0.70 -2.35
C LEU A 66 -9.35 0.68 -3.63
N ASP A 67 -10.67 0.85 -3.55
CA ASP A 67 -11.55 1.02 -4.70
C ASP A 67 -11.48 2.44 -5.34
N VAL A 68 -10.82 3.40 -4.67
CA VAL A 68 -10.66 4.77 -5.17
C VAL A 68 -9.65 4.82 -6.31
N LYS A 69 -10.09 5.33 -7.47
CA LYS A 69 -9.24 5.49 -8.65
C LYS A 69 -8.08 6.46 -8.40
N ASN A 70 -6.89 6.10 -8.90
CA ASN A 70 -5.65 6.87 -8.79
C ASN A 70 -5.16 7.10 -7.34
N LEU A 71 -5.57 6.24 -6.41
CA LEU A 71 -5.04 6.26 -5.05
C LEU A 71 -3.55 5.91 -5.04
N GLU A 72 -2.76 6.65 -4.26
CA GLU A 72 -1.34 6.38 -4.06
C GLU A 72 -1.15 5.33 -2.96
N ILE A 73 -0.93 4.08 -3.38
CA ILE A 73 -0.83 2.91 -2.49
C ILE A 73 0.54 2.79 -1.83
N ASN A 74 1.59 3.33 -2.45
CA ASN A 74 2.99 3.06 -2.10
C ASN A 74 3.66 4.21 -1.32
N SER A 75 2.87 5.19 -0.88
CA SER A 75 3.33 6.29 -0.03
C SER A 75 4.11 5.78 1.17
N LYS A 76 5.23 6.43 1.51
CA LYS A 76 6.01 6.16 2.72
C LYS A 76 5.63 7.12 3.84
N ASN A 77 5.53 6.65 5.07
CA ASN A 77 5.45 7.52 6.25
C ASN A 77 6.79 8.24 6.53
N PHE A 78 6.84 9.20 7.45
CA PHE A 78 8.03 10.04 7.62
C PHE A 78 9.09 9.42 8.52
N LEU A 79 8.68 8.73 9.59
CA LEU A 79 9.63 8.26 10.61
C LEU A 79 10.39 7.00 10.18
N GLU A 80 9.66 5.96 9.76
CA GLU A 80 10.22 4.67 9.39
C GLU A 80 10.40 4.51 7.87
N GLU A 81 9.83 5.42 7.07
CA GLU A 81 9.63 5.23 5.63
C GLU A 81 8.91 3.91 5.28
N ASN A 82 8.06 3.44 6.19
CA ASN A 82 7.22 2.28 5.93
C ASN A 82 6.12 2.67 4.93
N THR A 83 5.78 1.75 4.03
CA THR A 83 4.56 1.84 3.21
C THR A 83 3.37 1.20 3.96
N PRO A 84 2.12 1.35 3.50
CA PRO A 84 0.98 0.64 4.08
C PRO A 84 1.21 -0.88 4.14
N LEU A 85 1.85 -1.45 3.12
CA LEU A 85 2.18 -2.89 3.08
C LEU A 85 3.16 -3.31 4.18
N HIS A 86 4.12 -2.47 4.57
CA HIS A 86 4.98 -2.76 5.73
C HIS A 86 4.17 -2.80 7.02
N LYS A 87 3.30 -1.80 7.25
CA LYS A 87 2.47 -1.72 8.46
C LYS A 87 1.44 -2.86 8.52
N ALA A 88 0.89 -3.30 7.39
CA ALA A 88 0.01 -4.46 7.31
C ALA A 88 0.72 -5.75 7.76
N VAL A 89 1.98 -5.96 7.33
CA VAL A 89 2.79 -7.09 7.80
C VAL A 89 3.10 -6.99 9.30
N GLU A 90 3.42 -5.80 9.82
CA GLU A 90 3.62 -5.59 11.26
C GLU A 90 2.36 -5.90 12.09
N TYR A 91 1.16 -5.78 11.51
CA TYR A 91 -0.09 -6.11 12.21
C TYR A 91 -0.21 -7.58 12.61
N GLN A 92 0.57 -8.48 11.99
CA GLN A 92 0.57 -9.92 12.31
C GLN A 92 0.87 -10.21 13.79
N TYR A 93 1.54 -9.29 14.49
CA TYR A 93 1.85 -9.41 15.92
C TYR A 93 0.64 -9.10 16.81
N LYS A 94 -0.41 -8.48 16.25
CA LYS A 94 -1.70 -8.25 16.89
C LYS A 94 -2.71 -9.33 16.50
N ASP A 95 -2.90 -9.51 15.20
CA ASP A 95 -3.80 -10.49 14.62
C ASP A 95 -3.27 -10.94 13.26
N LYS A 96 -3.00 -12.25 13.13
CA LYS A 96 -2.40 -12.84 11.94
C LYS A 96 -3.39 -12.93 10.77
N ASP A 97 -4.68 -13.12 11.06
CA ASP A 97 -5.70 -13.41 10.05
C ASP A 97 -6.13 -12.08 9.43
N ILE A 98 -6.31 -11.04 10.25
CA ILE A 98 -6.52 -9.66 9.78
C ILE A 98 -5.29 -9.15 9.01
N ALA A 99 -4.07 -9.45 9.49
CA ALA A 99 -2.86 -9.07 8.75
C ALA A 99 -2.78 -9.74 7.38
N LEU A 100 -3.16 -11.01 7.27
CA LEU A 100 -3.20 -11.71 5.99
C LEU A 100 -4.19 -11.05 5.03
N GLU A 101 -5.42 -10.77 5.50
CA GLU A 101 -6.45 -10.09 4.70
C GLU A 101 -5.98 -8.71 4.20
N MET A 102 -5.39 -7.88 5.07
CA MET A 102 -4.87 -6.56 4.67
C MET A 102 -3.72 -6.66 3.65
N VAL A 103 -2.83 -7.64 3.81
CA VAL A 103 -1.74 -7.87 2.85
C VAL A 103 -2.32 -8.31 1.50
N GLU A 104 -3.31 -9.20 1.49
CA GLU A 104 -4.01 -9.62 0.27
C GLU A 104 -4.65 -8.42 -0.43
N SER A 105 -5.50 -7.64 0.26
CA SER A 105 -6.15 -6.46 -0.33
C SER A 105 -5.15 -5.46 -0.91
N LEU A 106 -4.05 -5.18 -0.21
CA LEU A 106 -3.02 -4.25 -0.70
C LEU A 106 -2.28 -4.78 -1.93
N ILE A 107 -1.95 -6.07 -1.96
CA ILE A 107 -1.27 -6.67 -3.12
C ILE A 107 -2.20 -6.68 -4.33
N ASP A 108 -3.46 -7.04 -4.15
CA ASP A 108 -4.46 -7.07 -5.23
C ASP A 108 -4.71 -5.66 -5.79
N ALA A 109 -4.63 -4.63 -4.95
CA ALA A 109 -4.69 -3.23 -5.38
C ALA A 109 -3.41 -2.73 -6.07
N GLY A 110 -2.32 -3.51 -6.10
CA GLY A 110 -1.07 -3.16 -6.78
C GLY A 110 0.00 -2.50 -5.91
N ALA A 111 -0.01 -2.76 -4.59
CA ALA A 111 1.11 -2.37 -3.72
C ALA A 111 2.41 -3.05 -4.17
N ASP A 112 3.52 -2.30 -4.23
CA ASP A 112 4.83 -2.84 -4.62
C ASP A 112 5.51 -3.49 -3.40
N PRO A 113 5.65 -4.84 -3.38
CA PRO A 113 6.23 -5.57 -2.25
C PRO A 113 7.76 -5.45 -2.16
N ARG A 114 8.39 -4.69 -3.07
CA ARG A 114 9.86 -4.57 -3.14
C ARG A 114 10.37 -3.26 -2.55
N ILE A 115 9.48 -2.33 -2.22
CA ILE A 115 9.86 -1.03 -1.63
C ILE A 115 10.55 -1.29 -0.30
N LYS A 116 11.67 -0.60 -0.08
CA LYS A 116 12.44 -0.69 1.15
C LYS A 116 12.13 0.49 2.06
N ASN A 117 11.90 0.21 3.34
CA ASN A 117 11.80 1.23 4.38
C ASN A 117 13.17 1.84 4.73
N LYS A 118 13.22 2.71 5.75
CA LYS A 118 14.44 3.39 6.22
C LYS A 118 15.52 2.41 6.67
N MET A 119 15.12 1.27 7.23
CA MET A 119 16.01 0.17 7.64
C MET A 119 16.46 -0.72 6.48
N LYS A 120 16.15 -0.36 5.23
CA LYS A 120 16.44 -1.12 4.01
C LYS A 120 15.73 -2.47 3.94
N GLN A 121 14.68 -2.66 4.75
CA GLN A 121 13.86 -3.86 4.78
C GLN A 121 12.67 -3.71 3.83
N LYS A 122 12.35 -4.77 3.11
CA LYS A 122 11.09 -4.92 2.38
C LYS A 122 10.00 -5.43 3.33
N PRO A 123 8.71 -5.39 2.95
CA PRO A 123 7.63 -5.99 3.74
C PRO A 123 7.89 -7.47 4.09
N ILE A 124 8.42 -8.27 3.16
CA ILE A 124 8.71 -9.70 3.40
C ILE A 124 9.76 -9.93 4.49
N ASP A 125 10.66 -8.97 4.70
CA ASP A 125 11.72 -9.04 5.71
C ASP A 125 11.16 -8.83 7.13
N LEU A 126 9.95 -8.28 7.26
CA LEU A 126 9.24 -8.08 8.54
C LEU A 126 8.35 -9.28 8.92
N VAL A 127 8.20 -10.27 8.04
CA VAL A 127 7.31 -11.42 8.31
C VAL A 127 7.90 -12.31 9.39
N ASN A 128 7.09 -12.65 10.41
CA ASN A 128 7.47 -13.60 11.43
C ASN A 128 7.77 -14.97 10.79
N GLN A 129 8.83 -15.64 11.24
CA GLN A 129 9.23 -16.95 10.72
C GLN A 129 8.11 -18.01 10.81
N ARG A 130 7.17 -17.86 11.75
CA ARG A 130 6.03 -18.77 11.94
C ARG A 130 4.83 -18.50 11.04
N HIS A 131 4.81 -17.39 10.30
CA HIS A 131 3.69 -16.98 9.45
C HIS A 131 4.00 -17.23 7.97
N SER A 132 3.92 -18.50 7.56
CA SER A 132 4.25 -18.91 6.19
C SER A 132 3.33 -18.28 5.14
N SER A 133 2.04 -18.13 5.41
CA SER A 133 1.06 -17.64 4.43
C SER A 133 1.38 -16.23 3.91
N ILE A 134 1.63 -15.27 4.81
CA ILE A 134 2.01 -13.90 4.44
C ILE A 134 3.34 -13.90 3.67
N ARG A 135 4.29 -14.72 4.09
CA ARG A 135 5.59 -14.85 3.41
C ARG A 135 5.42 -15.37 1.99
N ASP A 136 4.62 -16.41 1.80
CA ASP A 136 4.40 -17.04 0.50
C ASP A 136 3.63 -16.12 -0.45
N LEU A 137 2.65 -15.37 0.07
CA LEU A 137 1.94 -14.32 -0.67
C LEU A 137 2.89 -13.24 -1.18
N LEU A 138 3.74 -12.68 -0.30
CA LEU A 138 4.69 -11.64 -0.68
C LEU A 138 5.74 -12.15 -1.68
N LYS A 139 6.22 -13.40 -1.53
CA LYS A 139 7.12 -14.02 -2.52
C LYS A 139 6.47 -14.10 -3.90
N ARG A 140 5.21 -14.57 -3.96
CA ARG A 140 4.47 -14.65 -5.22
C ARG A 140 4.30 -13.27 -5.84
N ALA A 141 3.92 -12.27 -5.05
CA ALA A 141 3.80 -10.90 -5.52
C ALA A 141 5.12 -10.36 -6.09
N GLU A 142 6.24 -10.56 -5.39
CA GLU A 142 7.56 -10.16 -5.91
C GLU A 142 7.90 -10.83 -7.25
N LEU A 143 7.61 -12.13 -7.40
CA LEU A 143 7.85 -12.87 -8.64
C LEU A 143 7.07 -12.28 -9.83
N VAL A 144 5.79 -11.93 -9.63
CA VAL A 144 4.96 -11.29 -10.67
C VAL A 144 5.60 -9.98 -11.15
N TYR A 145 6.15 -9.18 -10.23
CA TYR A 145 6.87 -7.96 -10.60
C TYR A 145 8.18 -8.21 -11.38
N PHE A 146 8.84 -9.34 -11.17
CA PHE A 146 10.03 -9.72 -11.95
C PHE A 146 9.66 -10.25 -13.34
N THR A 147 8.61 -11.08 -13.46
CA THR A 147 8.16 -11.62 -14.75
C THR A 147 7.65 -10.53 -15.67
N ASN A 148 6.89 -9.56 -15.14
CA ASN A 148 6.39 -8.43 -15.93
C ASN A 148 7.51 -7.54 -16.49
N LYS A 149 8.73 -7.60 -15.92
CA LYS A 149 9.89 -6.86 -16.41
C LYS A 149 10.67 -7.64 -17.49
N ASN A 150 10.67 -8.97 -17.42
CA ASN A 150 11.36 -9.80 -18.42
C ASN A 150 10.66 -9.78 -19.78
N ASP A 151 9.36 -9.53 -19.81
CA ASP A 151 8.60 -9.30 -21.07
C ASP A 151 8.89 -7.92 -21.71
N ILE A 152 9.61 -7.03 -21.01
CA ILE A 152 10.01 -5.70 -21.52
C ILE A 152 11.50 -5.69 -21.95
N GLN A 153 12.27 -6.76 -21.69
CA GLN A 153 13.70 -6.86 -22.05
C GLN A 153 13.99 -7.85 -23.20
N SER A 154 13.05 -8.06 -24.12
CA SER A 154 13.21 -8.91 -25.31
C SER A 154 13.09 -8.17 -26.65
N THR A 155 13.55 -6.92 -26.72
CA THR A 155 13.94 -6.21 -27.95
C THR A 155 15.08 -5.28 -27.54
N ASP A 156 16.35 -5.69 -27.60
CA ASP A 156 17.14 -5.73 -28.83
C ASP A 156 18.35 -6.63 -28.58
N ASN A 157 18.41 -7.77 -29.28
CA ASN A 157 19.64 -8.52 -29.45
C ASN A 157 19.57 -9.18 -30.83
N GLU A 158 19.55 -8.35 -31.87
CA GLU A 158 20.06 -8.78 -33.18
C GLU A 158 21.55 -8.44 -33.23
N SER A 159 22.33 -9.45 -32.87
CA SER A 159 23.70 -9.59 -33.28
C SER A 159 23.77 -9.72 -34.80
N GLU A 160 24.03 -8.63 -35.52
CA GLU A 160 24.62 -8.74 -36.85
C GLU A 160 26.14 -8.93 -36.72
N THR A 161 26.52 -10.20 -36.59
CA THR A 161 27.83 -10.66 -37.02
C THR A 161 27.90 -10.57 -38.53
N PHE A 162 28.65 -9.60 -39.06
CA PHE A 162 29.22 -9.70 -40.40
C PHE A 162 30.75 -9.81 -40.26
N SER A 163 31.22 -11.04 -40.30
CA SER A 163 32.60 -11.37 -40.64
C SER A 163 32.67 -11.80 -42.10
N SER A 164 33.87 -11.64 -42.66
CA SER A 164 34.34 -11.88 -44.04
C SER A 164 34.09 -10.73 -45.01
N ASP A 165 35.06 -10.27 -45.80
CA ASP A 165 36.25 -10.97 -46.27
C ASP A 165 37.32 -10.00 -46.80
N SER A 166 38.59 -10.45 -46.67
CA SER A 166 39.78 -10.16 -47.51
C SER A 166 40.38 -8.75 -47.60
#